data_AF-A0A512B2J6-F1
#
_entry.id   AF-A0A512B2J6-F1
#
_cell.length_a   1.000
_cell.length_b   1.000
_cell.length_c   1.000
_cell.angle_alpha   90.00
_cell.angle_beta   90.00
_cell.angle_gamma   90.00
#
_symmetry.space_group_name_H-M   'P 1'
#
loop_
_entity.id
_entity.type
_entity.pdbx_description
1 polymer ?
#
loop_
_entity_poly.entity_id
_entity_poly.type
_entity_poly.pdbx_seq_one_letter_code
_entity_poly.pdbx_strand_id
1 'polypeptide(L)'
;MELDNDIVVQSWEELQKALFHNSWDERINRFRSPYIYRGLGSKKYDLKTSLIRLGGDYGKLEHHLLRNFKKYAHEDASPGNSIWNWLAVAQHHGLPTRLLDWTYSPYVALHFATADFNNFDKDAAIWCINYVKTNNYIPEILRETIYAEGSNVFTPEILEPVCSSLKELGTFQEDDFVIFLEPPSLDARIVHQFALFSMMSSPHAVLNDWLADHTNLYFRIIIPARLKWEVRDKLDQANITERVLFPGLAGLSQWLRRHYTTT
;
A
#
# COMPACT_ATOMS: atom_id res chain seq x y z
N MET A 1 -14.85 12.56 -22.44
CA MET A 1 -13.96 13.45 -21.66
C MET A 1 -12.90 12.55 -21.08
N GLU A 2 -11.67 12.67 -21.57
CA GLU A 2 -10.53 11.99 -20.94
C GLU A 2 -10.42 12.52 -19.51
N LEU A 3 -10.78 11.69 -18.54
CA LEU A 3 -10.42 11.97 -17.16
C LEU A 3 -8.96 11.58 -17.04
N ASP A 4 -8.08 12.57 -17.17
CA ASP A 4 -6.74 12.44 -16.63
C ASP A 4 -6.91 12.20 -15.12
N ASN A 5 -6.56 11.00 -14.68
CA ASN A 5 -6.63 10.63 -13.26
C ASN A 5 -5.52 11.34 -12.45
N ASP A 6 -4.65 12.12 -13.09
CA ASP A 6 -3.63 12.92 -12.42
C ASP A 6 -4.15 14.31 -12.00
N ILE A 7 -4.02 14.59 -10.71
CA ILE A 7 -4.19 15.92 -10.12
C ILE A 7 -2.80 16.49 -9.88
N VAL A 8 -2.35 17.40 -10.75
CA VAL A 8 -1.05 18.08 -10.61
C VAL A 8 -1.20 19.31 -9.74
N VAL A 9 -0.65 19.26 -8.52
CA VAL A 9 -0.76 20.35 -7.55
C VAL A 9 0.34 21.39 -7.74
N GLN A 10 0.05 22.66 -7.49
CA GLN A 10 0.98 23.76 -7.68
C GLN A 10 1.48 24.38 -6.36
N SER A 11 0.85 24.05 -5.24
CA SER A 11 1.18 24.57 -3.91
C SER A 11 0.88 23.56 -2.80
N TRP A 12 1.38 23.82 -1.59
CA TRP A 12 1.00 23.05 -0.40
C TRP A 12 -0.51 23.09 -0.13
N GLU A 13 -1.19 24.21 -0.38
CA GLU A 13 -2.63 24.33 -0.16
C GLU A 13 -3.42 23.42 -1.10
N GLU A 14 -3.08 23.42 -2.40
CA GLU A 14 -3.68 22.53 -3.38
C GLU A 14 -3.41 21.06 -3.04
N LEU A 15 -2.21 20.75 -2.55
CA LEU A 15 -1.87 19.41 -2.07
C LEU A 15 -2.76 18.98 -0.92
N GLN A 16 -2.96 19.83 0.09
CA GLN A 16 -3.86 19.54 1.21
C GLN A 16 -5.28 19.28 0.72
N LYS A 17 -5.79 20.11 -0.19
CA LYS A 17 -7.13 19.92 -0.78
C LYS A 17 -7.24 18.59 -1.55
N ALA A 18 -6.20 18.21 -2.29
CA ALA A 18 -6.16 16.97 -3.06
C ALA A 18 -6.10 15.72 -2.15
N LEU A 19 -5.33 15.76 -1.06
CA LEU A 19 -5.19 14.62 -0.13
C LEU A 19 -6.48 14.25 0.58
N PHE A 20 -7.34 15.23 0.84
CA PHE A 20 -8.65 15.03 1.49
C PHE A 20 -9.82 15.15 0.51
N HIS A 21 -9.55 14.99 -0.79
CA HIS A 21 -10.56 14.97 -1.83
C HIS A 21 -11.60 13.86 -1.57
N ASN A 22 -12.88 14.18 -1.80
CA ASN A 22 -14.01 13.26 -1.58
C ASN A 22 -14.04 12.61 -0.18
N SER A 23 -13.64 13.35 0.85
CA SER A 23 -13.66 12.87 2.23
C SER A 23 -15.02 12.98 2.92
N TRP A 24 -15.98 13.75 2.40
CA TRP A 24 -17.32 13.85 2.98
C TRP A 24 -18.17 12.61 2.64
N ASP A 25 -18.76 11.97 3.66
CA ASP A 25 -19.69 10.86 3.51
C ASP A 25 -21.09 11.25 4.03
N GLU A 26 -22.02 11.45 3.09
CA GLU A 26 -23.40 11.85 3.36
C GLU A 26 -24.17 10.82 4.19
N ARG A 27 -23.84 9.53 4.06
CA ARG A 27 -24.56 8.44 4.75
C ARG A 27 -24.41 8.52 6.27
N ILE A 28 -23.27 9.06 6.71
CA ILE A 28 -22.94 9.22 8.14
C ILE A 28 -22.81 10.69 8.56
N ASN A 29 -22.98 11.64 7.64
CA ASN A 29 -22.78 13.08 7.85
C ASN A 29 -21.43 13.44 8.49
N ARG A 30 -20.35 12.79 8.05
CA ARG A 30 -19.00 12.98 8.60
C ARG A 30 -17.95 12.89 7.51
N PHE A 31 -16.76 13.43 7.80
CA PHE A 31 -15.58 13.22 6.97
C PHE A 31 -15.00 11.82 7.22
N ARG A 32 -15.14 10.94 6.24
CA ARG A 32 -14.56 9.61 6.17
C ARG A 32 -14.22 9.28 4.72
N SER A 33 -12.94 9.45 4.38
CA SER A 33 -12.44 9.13 3.05
C SER A 33 -12.47 7.61 2.80
N PRO A 34 -12.98 7.13 1.65
CA PRO A 34 -12.89 5.74 1.24
C PRO A 34 -11.58 5.42 0.51
N TYR A 35 -10.58 6.30 0.60
CA TYR A 35 -9.31 6.16 -0.12
C TYR A 35 -8.18 5.71 0.79
N ILE A 36 -7.32 4.86 0.21
CA ILE A 36 -6.00 4.52 0.74
C ILE A 36 -4.92 5.10 -0.16
N TYR A 37 -3.72 5.26 0.38
CA TYR A 37 -2.67 6.06 -0.24
C TYR A 37 -1.36 5.27 -0.35
N ARG A 38 -0.64 5.45 -1.46
CA ARG A 38 0.74 4.97 -1.62
C ARG A 38 1.60 6.06 -2.24
N GLY A 39 2.61 6.51 -1.50
CA GLY A 39 3.56 7.52 -1.97
C GLY A 39 4.74 6.93 -2.71
N LEU A 40 5.10 7.54 -3.83
CA LEU A 40 6.22 7.16 -4.68
C LEU A 40 7.09 8.38 -4.97
N GLY A 41 8.40 8.24 -4.77
CA GLY A 41 9.37 9.31 -5.02
C GLY A 41 9.44 9.77 -6.47
N SER A 42 8.93 9.00 -7.42
CA SER A 42 8.85 9.36 -8.85
C SER A 42 7.49 9.00 -9.42
N LYS A 43 6.87 9.91 -10.17
CA LYS A 43 5.61 9.66 -10.89
C LYS A 43 5.71 8.58 -11.97
N LYS A 44 6.94 8.24 -12.38
CA LYS A 44 7.23 7.17 -13.35
C LYS A 44 7.31 5.78 -12.71
N TYR A 45 7.18 5.67 -11.39
CA TYR A 45 7.21 4.37 -10.74
C TYR A 45 5.85 3.68 -10.85
N ASP A 46 5.87 2.47 -11.41
CA ASP A 46 4.70 1.59 -11.50
C ASP A 46 4.41 0.90 -10.15
N LEU A 47 3.19 0.43 -9.99
CA LEU A 47 2.75 -0.43 -8.89
C LEU A 47 3.20 -1.89 -9.07
N LYS A 48 4.49 -2.10 -9.33
CA LYS A 48 5.12 -3.43 -9.42
C LYS A 48 5.61 -3.90 -8.06
N THR A 49 5.22 -5.11 -7.68
CA THR A 49 5.58 -5.80 -6.44
C THR A 49 7.06 -6.17 -6.39
N SER A 50 7.59 -6.47 -5.20
CA SER A 50 8.95 -6.97 -5.05
C SER A 50 9.13 -8.34 -5.72
N LEU A 51 8.08 -9.18 -5.76
CA LEU A 51 8.07 -10.44 -6.50
C LEU A 51 8.26 -10.24 -8.01
N ILE A 52 7.50 -9.34 -8.64
CA ILE A 52 7.62 -9.07 -10.09
C ILE A 52 9.02 -8.53 -10.43
N ARG A 53 9.59 -7.71 -9.54
CA ARG A 53 10.94 -7.12 -9.71
C ARG A 53 12.07 -8.14 -9.63
N LEU A 54 11.85 -9.36 -9.13
CA LEU A 54 12.85 -10.43 -9.21
C LEU A 54 13.19 -10.82 -10.65
N GLY A 55 12.24 -10.64 -11.58
CA GLY A 55 12.37 -11.12 -12.95
C GLY A 55 12.37 -12.65 -13.04
N GLY A 56 12.64 -13.17 -14.24
CA GLY A 56 12.60 -14.61 -14.50
C GLY A 56 11.20 -15.22 -14.30
N ASP A 57 11.15 -16.50 -13.91
CA ASP A 57 9.91 -17.23 -13.64
C ASP A 57 9.42 -17.01 -12.19
N TYR A 58 9.24 -15.74 -11.81
CA TYR A 58 8.89 -15.34 -10.44
C TYR A 58 7.57 -15.95 -9.95
N GLY A 59 6.62 -16.21 -10.86
CA GLY A 59 5.34 -16.85 -10.54
C GLY A 59 5.50 -18.24 -9.94
N LYS A 60 6.43 -19.05 -10.47
CA LYS A 60 6.77 -20.35 -9.87
C LYS A 60 7.60 -20.22 -8.60
N LEU A 61 8.42 -19.18 -8.50
CA LEU A 61 9.29 -18.96 -7.34
C LEU A 61 8.52 -18.55 -6.08
N GLU A 62 7.37 -17.89 -6.19
CA GLU A 62 6.63 -17.38 -5.04
C GLU A 62 6.35 -18.47 -3.98
N HIS A 63 5.82 -19.62 -4.42
CA HIS A 63 5.55 -20.72 -3.51
C HIS A 63 6.82 -21.23 -2.84
N HIS A 64 7.93 -21.32 -3.58
CA HIS A 64 9.22 -21.76 -3.06
C HIS A 64 9.82 -20.76 -2.06
N LEU A 65 9.74 -19.46 -2.34
CA LEU A 65 10.18 -18.39 -1.46
C LEU A 65 9.45 -18.46 -0.12
N LEU A 66 8.12 -18.49 -0.16
CA LEU A 66 7.30 -18.49 1.05
C LEU A 66 7.45 -19.80 1.84
N ARG A 67 7.53 -20.96 1.16
CA ARG A 67 7.79 -22.24 1.81
C ARG A 67 9.14 -22.27 2.52
N ASN A 68 10.21 -21.78 1.87
CA ASN A 68 11.53 -21.74 2.47
C ASN A 68 11.57 -20.73 3.63
N PHE A 69 10.94 -19.56 3.49
CA PHE A 69 10.82 -18.59 4.56
C PHE A 69 10.17 -19.21 5.81
N LYS A 70 9.01 -19.86 5.66
CA LYS A 70 8.33 -20.58 6.75
C LYS A 70 9.22 -21.65 7.41
N LYS A 71 9.98 -22.40 6.61
CA LYS A 71 10.87 -23.46 7.08
C LYS A 71 12.02 -22.94 7.95
N TYR A 72 12.52 -21.73 7.71
CA TYR A 72 13.71 -21.21 8.39
C TYR A 72 13.41 -20.11 9.41
N ALA A 73 12.18 -19.57 9.45
CA ALA A 73 11.75 -18.55 10.40
C ALA A 73 11.50 -19.07 11.84
N HIS A 74 12.15 -20.17 12.23
CA HIS A 74 11.73 -21.06 13.33
C HIS A 74 11.75 -20.49 14.76
N GLU A 75 12.17 -19.24 15.01
CA GLU A 75 12.38 -18.77 16.41
C GLU A 75 11.70 -17.44 16.81
N ASP A 76 11.32 -16.52 15.90
CA ASP A 76 10.91 -15.16 16.32
C ASP A 76 9.46 -14.74 15.99
N ALA A 77 8.73 -15.52 15.17
CA ALA A 77 7.34 -15.23 14.86
C ALA A 77 6.64 -16.52 14.41
N SER A 78 5.79 -17.10 15.26
CA SER A 78 4.82 -18.09 14.80
C SER A 78 3.47 -17.39 14.68
N PRO A 79 3.15 -16.75 13.54
CA PRO A 79 1.87 -16.06 13.37
C PRO A 79 0.74 -17.09 13.08
N GLY A 80 0.85 -18.30 13.62
CA GLY A 80 -0.02 -19.43 13.36
C GLY A 80 0.21 -20.09 12.00
N ASN A 81 -0.82 -20.80 11.53
CA ASN A 81 -0.75 -21.58 10.28
C ASN A 81 -1.23 -20.80 9.05
N SER A 82 -1.88 -19.65 9.22
CA SER A 82 -2.47 -18.88 8.11
C SER A 82 -1.40 -18.44 7.11
N ILE A 83 -1.65 -18.72 5.83
CA ILE A 83 -0.75 -18.30 4.75
C ILE A 83 -0.66 -16.77 4.66
N TRP A 84 -1.75 -16.06 4.95
CA TRP A 84 -1.87 -14.60 4.89
C TRP A 84 -1.02 -13.93 5.97
N ASN A 85 -1.04 -14.48 7.17
CA ASN A 85 -0.18 -14.09 8.27
C ASN A 85 1.30 -14.21 7.91
N TRP A 86 1.68 -15.37 7.37
CA TRP A 86 3.05 -15.60 6.92
C TRP A 86 3.48 -14.68 5.78
N LEU A 87 2.56 -14.33 4.87
CA LEU A 87 2.84 -13.40 3.78
C LEU A 87 3.11 -11.98 4.31
N ALA A 88 2.35 -11.54 5.31
CA ALA A 88 2.57 -10.26 5.98
C ALA A 88 3.93 -10.20 6.71
N VAL A 89 4.27 -11.25 7.46
CA VAL A 89 5.60 -11.38 8.11
C VAL A 89 6.72 -11.39 7.07
N ALA A 90 6.57 -12.16 6.00
CA ALA A 90 7.55 -12.24 4.93
C ALA A 90 7.81 -10.88 4.27
N GLN A 91 6.74 -10.14 3.95
CA GLN A 91 6.84 -8.77 3.42
C GLN A 91 7.55 -7.83 4.40
N HIS A 92 7.24 -7.91 5.70
CA HIS A 92 7.87 -7.10 6.73
C HIS A 92 9.40 -7.29 6.79
N HIS A 93 9.85 -8.54 6.68
CA HIS A 93 11.28 -8.90 6.66
C HIS A 93 11.94 -8.75 5.27
N GLY A 94 11.23 -8.20 4.27
CA GLY A 94 11.79 -7.90 2.97
C GLY A 94 11.89 -9.09 2.01
N LEU A 95 11.20 -10.21 2.30
CA LEU A 95 11.05 -11.27 1.31
C LEU A 95 10.30 -10.70 0.10
N PRO A 96 10.72 -11.02 -1.14
CA PRO A 96 9.93 -10.70 -2.32
C PRO A 96 8.55 -11.36 -2.25
N THR A 97 7.50 -10.55 -2.21
CA THR A 97 6.10 -11.01 -2.18
C THR A 97 5.27 -10.28 -3.24
N ARG A 98 4.06 -10.78 -3.51
CA ARG A 98 3.09 -10.08 -4.35
C ARG A 98 2.33 -8.95 -3.63
N LEU A 99 2.68 -8.63 -2.38
CA LEU A 99 2.05 -7.54 -1.64
C LEU A 99 2.59 -6.18 -2.07
N LEU A 100 1.73 -5.16 -2.01
CA LEU A 100 2.13 -3.75 -2.01
C LEU A 100 1.62 -3.09 -0.73
N ASP A 101 2.45 -2.26 -0.13
CA ASP A 101 2.13 -1.48 1.07
C ASP A 101 1.28 -0.25 0.73
N TRP A 102 0.21 -0.05 1.48
CA TRP A 102 -0.63 1.12 1.44
C TRP A 102 -0.76 1.68 2.85
N THR A 103 -1.25 2.91 2.95
CA THR A 103 -1.59 3.51 4.24
C THR A 103 -2.94 4.20 4.14
N TYR A 104 -3.70 4.17 5.22
CA TYR A 104 -4.90 5.01 5.36
C TYR A 104 -4.56 6.49 5.57
N SER A 105 -3.31 6.81 5.94
CA SER A 105 -2.87 8.16 6.26
C SER A 105 -2.29 8.87 5.04
N PRO A 106 -2.90 9.98 4.56
CA PRO A 106 -2.36 10.76 3.45
C PRO A 106 -0.96 11.31 3.73
N TYR A 107 -0.67 11.63 5.00
CA TYR A 107 0.64 12.16 5.40
C TYR A 107 1.73 11.10 5.49
N VAL A 108 1.38 9.86 5.84
CA VAL A 108 2.33 8.74 5.75
C VAL A 108 2.67 8.48 4.28
N ALA A 109 1.70 8.56 3.36
CA ALA A 109 1.99 8.46 1.94
C ALA A 109 2.88 9.62 1.44
N LEU A 110 2.60 10.86 1.86
CA LEU A 110 3.49 11.99 1.57
C LEU A 110 4.92 11.78 2.07
N HIS A 111 5.08 11.18 3.25
CA HIS A 111 6.39 10.83 3.77
C HIS A 111 7.13 9.92 2.79
N PHE A 112 6.51 8.83 2.33
CA PHE A 112 7.13 7.92 1.36
C PHE A 112 7.39 8.58 0.00
N ALA A 113 6.54 9.50 -0.44
CA ALA A 113 6.76 10.28 -1.66
C ALA A 113 7.98 11.23 -1.58
N THR A 114 8.46 11.53 -0.36
CA THR A 114 9.56 12.48 -0.09
C THR A 114 10.68 11.88 0.76
N ALA A 115 10.75 10.55 0.89
CA ALA A 115 11.73 9.88 1.75
C ALA A 115 13.13 9.73 1.10
N ASP A 116 13.19 9.60 -0.23
CA ASP A 116 14.45 9.39 -0.96
C ASP A 116 14.91 10.66 -1.69
N PHE A 117 15.99 11.26 -1.19
CA PHE A 117 16.62 12.47 -1.73
C PHE A 117 17.14 12.30 -3.16
N ASN A 118 17.47 11.07 -3.58
CA ASN A 118 17.91 10.81 -4.95
C ASN A 118 16.79 10.99 -6.00
N ASN A 119 15.56 11.27 -5.56
CA ASN A 119 14.43 11.55 -6.43
C ASN A 119 13.88 12.97 -6.25
N PHE A 120 14.55 13.88 -5.53
CA PHE A 120 14.01 15.23 -5.30
C PHE A 120 14.02 16.11 -6.55
N ASP A 121 14.81 15.74 -7.56
CA ASP A 121 14.83 16.31 -8.90
C ASP A 121 13.67 15.83 -9.80
N LYS A 122 12.89 14.85 -9.35
CA LYS A 122 11.78 14.24 -10.09
C LYS A 122 10.45 14.55 -9.42
N ASP A 123 9.40 14.68 -10.21
CA ASP A 123 8.03 14.75 -9.67
C ASP A 123 7.67 13.46 -8.93
N ALA A 124 7.09 13.56 -7.75
CA ALA A 124 6.53 12.42 -7.01
C ALA A 124 5.07 12.17 -7.38
N ALA A 125 4.56 11.01 -6.98
CA ALA A 125 3.15 10.68 -7.08
C ALA A 125 2.62 10.07 -5.79
N ILE A 126 1.37 10.38 -5.44
CA ILE A 126 0.59 9.64 -4.46
C ILE A 126 -0.54 8.97 -5.21
N TRP A 127 -0.58 7.65 -5.17
CA TRP A 127 -1.73 6.89 -5.66
C TRP A 127 -2.82 6.90 -4.59
N CYS A 128 -4.05 7.20 -5.00
CA CYS A 128 -5.25 7.19 -4.16
C CYS A 128 -6.25 6.18 -4.72
N ILE A 129 -6.49 5.06 -4.04
CA ILE A 129 -7.43 4.02 -4.49
C ILE A 129 -8.65 3.98 -3.59
N ASN A 130 -9.85 3.97 -4.19
CA ASN A 130 -11.10 3.73 -3.48
C ASN A 130 -11.26 2.23 -3.19
N TYR A 131 -10.70 1.78 -2.08
CA TYR A 131 -10.69 0.36 -1.69
C TYR A 131 -12.09 -0.19 -1.33
N VAL A 132 -13.06 0.69 -1.08
CA VAL A 132 -14.46 0.30 -0.88
C VAL A 132 -15.09 -0.13 -2.21
N LYS A 133 -14.88 0.66 -3.27
CA LYS A 133 -15.42 0.37 -4.61
C LYS A 133 -14.72 -0.80 -5.29
N THR A 134 -13.46 -1.10 -4.94
CA THR A 134 -12.76 -2.28 -5.49
C THR A 134 -13.44 -3.58 -5.11
N ASN A 135 -14.16 -3.64 -3.97
CA ASN A 135 -14.93 -4.82 -3.55
C ASN A 135 -16.11 -5.15 -4.49
N ASN A 136 -16.46 -4.27 -5.43
CA ASN A 136 -17.44 -4.59 -6.48
C ASN A 136 -16.86 -5.49 -7.59
N TYR A 137 -15.53 -5.63 -7.64
CA TYR A 137 -14.79 -6.32 -8.71
C TYR A 137 -14.11 -7.62 -8.23
N ILE A 138 -14.36 -8.01 -6.97
CA ILE A 138 -13.89 -9.28 -6.43
C ILE A 138 -14.97 -10.37 -6.63
N PRO A 139 -14.59 -11.66 -6.62
CA PRO A 139 -15.51 -12.78 -6.70
C PRO A 139 -16.65 -12.72 -5.68
N GLU A 140 -17.82 -13.24 -6.06
CA GLU A 140 -19.05 -13.17 -5.24
C GLU A 140 -18.84 -13.73 -3.83
N ILE A 141 -18.21 -14.89 -3.70
CA ILE A 141 -17.91 -15.52 -2.40
C ILE A 141 -17.07 -14.62 -1.48
N LEU A 142 -16.08 -13.91 -2.02
CA LEU A 142 -15.23 -12.99 -1.25
C LEU A 142 -16.01 -11.72 -0.88
N ARG A 143 -16.84 -11.22 -1.80
CA ARG A 143 -17.69 -10.04 -1.60
C ARG A 143 -18.76 -10.28 -0.53
N GLU A 144 -19.41 -11.44 -0.54
CA GLU A 144 -20.39 -11.81 0.49
C GLU A 144 -19.72 -11.94 1.87
N THR A 145 -18.53 -12.55 1.90
CA THR A 145 -17.75 -12.72 3.13
C THR A 145 -17.40 -11.39 3.77
N ILE A 146 -16.86 -10.43 3.01
CA ILE A 146 -16.44 -9.14 3.55
C ILE A 146 -17.64 -8.27 4.00
N TYR A 147 -18.77 -8.37 3.29
CA TYR A 147 -20.00 -7.66 3.64
C TYR A 147 -20.68 -8.24 4.88
N ALA A 148 -20.66 -9.56 5.06
CA ALA A 148 -21.17 -10.21 6.26
C ALA A 148 -20.42 -9.74 7.53
N GLU A 149 -19.12 -9.50 7.41
CA GLU A 149 -18.25 -8.97 8.48
C GLU A 149 -18.39 -7.44 8.67
N GLY A 150 -19.10 -6.75 7.78
CA GLY A 150 -19.21 -5.29 7.81
C GLY A 150 -17.88 -4.56 7.55
N SER A 151 -16.94 -5.22 6.89
CA SER A 151 -15.62 -4.68 6.58
C SER A 151 -15.49 -4.26 5.11
N ASN A 152 -14.43 -3.52 4.80
CA ASN A 152 -14.02 -3.19 3.43
C ASN A 152 -12.63 -3.72 3.09
N VAL A 153 -11.95 -4.35 4.05
CA VAL A 153 -10.65 -5.01 3.94
C VAL A 153 -10.71 -6.38 4.58
N PHE A 154 -9.99 -7.34 4.01
CA PHE A 154 -9.85 -8.66 4.61
C PHE A 154 -8.88 -8.58 5.78
N THR A 155 -9.15 -9.35 6.83
CA THR A 155 -8.11 -9.80 7.75
C THR A 155 -7.80 -11.27 7.45
N PRO A 156 -6.66 -11.80 7.89
CA PRO A 156 -6.35 -13.23 7.80
C PRO A 156 -7.48 -14.12 8.34
N GLU A 157 -8.15 -13.70 9.40
CA GLU A 157 -9.26 -14.43 10.03
C GLU A 157 -10.52 -14.49 9.14
N ILE A 158 -10.77 -13.43 8.37
CA ILE A 158 -11.89 -13.35 7.42
C ILE A 158 -11.57 -14.13 6.14
N LEU A 159 -10.33 -14.06 5.66
CA LEU A 159 -9.94 -14.62 4.36
C LEU A 159 -9.61 -16.12 4.43
N GLU A 160 -8.94 -16.60 5.48
CA GLU A 160 -8.49 -17.99 5.61
C GLU A 160 -9.61 -19.04 5.45
N PRO A 161 -10.84 -18.85 6.02
CA PRO A 161 -11.91 -19.83 5.90
C PRO A 161 -12.45 -20.02 4.47
N VAL A 162 -12.35 -18.98 3.64
CA VAL A 162 -12.86 -18.98 2.26
C VAL A 162 -11.76 -19.12 1.22
N CYS A 163 -10.51 -18.78 1.56
CA CYS A 163 -9.35 -18.90 0.70
C CYS A 163 -8.12 -19.25 1.54
N SER A 164 -7.63 -20.48 1.38
CA SER A 164 -6.55 -21.07 2.19
C SER A 164 -5.16 -20.99 1.53
N SER A 165 -5.10 -20.58 0.25
CA SER A 165 -3.83 -20.49 -0.47
C SER A 165 -3.80 -19.42 -1.56
N LEU A 166 -2.59 -18.94 -1.90
CA LEU A 166 -2.36 -18.05 -3.04
C LEU A 166 -2.77 -18.65 -4.38
N LYS A 167 -2.73 -19.99 -4.50
CA LYS A 167 -3.16 -20.69 -5.72
C LYS A 167 -4.68 -20.64 -5.85
N GLU A 168 -5.40 -20.92 -4.77
CA GLU A 168 -6.87 -20.87 -4.71
C GLU A 168 -7.39 -19.46 -5.03
N LEU A 169 -6.72 -18.42 -4.55
CA LEU A 169 -7.08 -17.03 -4.83
C LEU A 169 -7.18 -16.73 -6.34
N GLY A 170 -6.25 -17.27 -7.13
CA GLY A 170 -6.24 -17.10 -8.59
C GLY A 170 -7.25 -17.98 -9.34
N THR A 171 -8.07 -18.79 -8.65
CA THR A 171 -9.05 -19.69 -9.29
C THR A 171 -10.50 -19.26 -9.11
N PHE A 172 -10.77 -18.22 -8.32
CA PHE A 172 -12.15 -17.78 -8.06
C PHE A 172 -12.86 -17.17 -9.26
N GLN A 173 -12.12 -16.52 -10.16
CA GLN A 173 -12.64 -16.00 -11.42
C GLN A 173 -11.50 -15.87 -12.44
N GLU A 174 -11.83 -15.75 -13.73
CA GLU A 174 -10.85 -15.62 -14.81
C GLU A 174 -10.19 -14.23 -14.83
N ASP A 175 -10.98 -13.17 -14.63
CA ASP A 175 -10.49 -11.79 -14.62
C ASP A 175 -9.69 -11.49 -13.35
N ASP A 176 -8.55 -10.83 -13.52
CA ASP A 176 -7.74 -10.41 -12.37
C ASP A 176 -8.51 -9.44 -11.47
N PHE A 177 -8.26 -9.57 -10.16
CA PHE A 177 -8.84 -8.69 -9.15
C PHE A 177 -7.83 -8.37 -8.06
N VAL A 178 -8.07 -7.27 -7.35
CA VAL A 178 -7.29 -6.86 -6.19
C VAL A 178 -8.09 -7.07 -4.92
N ILE A 179 -7.45 -7.61 -3.89
CA ILE A 179 -7.97 -7.57 -2.52
C ILE A 179 -7.05 -6.73 -1.64
N PHE A 180 -7.64 -6.16 -0.59
CA PHE A 180 -6.91 -5.44 0.44
C PHE A 180 -6.91 -6.25 1.74
N LEU A 181 -5.74 -6.40 2.34
CA LEU A 181 -5.51 -7.19 3.54
C LEU A 181 -4.95 -6.28 4.64
N GLU A 182 -5.64 -6.22 5.77
CA GLU A 182 -5.07 -5.70 7.00
C GLU A 182 -4.26 -6.80 7.69
N PRO A 183 -2.94 -6.64 7.81
CA PRO A 183 -2.14 -7.60 8.55
C PRO A 183 -2.49 -7.54 10.05
N PRO A 184 -2.24 -8.62 10.81
CA PRO A 184 -2.33 -8.54 12.25
C PRO A 184 -1.32 -7.51 12.77
N SER A 185 -1.56 -6.98 13.97
CA SER A 185 -0.62 -6.12 14.71
C SER A 185 0.59 -6.93 15.17
N LEU A 186 1.41 -7.38 14.21
CA LEU A 186 2.60 -8.21 14.41
C LEU A 186 3.80 -7.36 14.79
N ASP A 187 3.85 -6.10 14.35
CA ASP A 187 4.97 -5.18 14.60
C ASP A 187 4.49 -3.72 14.73
N ALA A 188 5.18 -2.95 15.57
CA ALA A 188 4.86 -1.55 15.82
C ALA A 188 4.96 -0.66 14.57
N ARG A 189 5.80 -1.01 13.59
CA ARG A 189 5.90 -0.33 12.29
C ARG A 189 4.58 -0.37 11.53
N ILE A 190 3.91 -1.52 11.49
CA ILE A 190 2.63 -1.68 10.79
C ILE A 190 1.59 -0.75 11.41
N VAL A 191 1.54 -0.73 12.75
CA VAL A 191 0.64 0.14 13.52
C VAL A 191 0.94 1.61 13.26
N HIS A 192 2.21 2.03 13.35
CA HIS A 192 2.61 3.44 13.20
C HIS A 192 2.41 3.98 11.79
N GLN A 193 2.46 3.11 10.78
CA GLN A 193 2.23 3.49 9.38
C GLN A 193 0.75 3.50 9.01
N PHE A 194 -0.13 3.07 9.91
CA PHE A 194 -1.55 2.83 9.65
C PHE A 194 -1.74 2.06 8.34
N ALA A 195 -1.00 0.95 8.24
CA ALA A 195 -0.72 0.26 6.99
C ALA A 195 -1.72 -0.86 6.68
N LEU A 196 -1.87 -1.13 5.39
CA LEU A 196 -2.55 -2.29 4.84
C LEU A 196 -1.81 -2.77 3.59
N PHE A 197 -2.14 -3.96 3.10
CA PHE A 197 -1.57 -4.49 1.87
C PHE A 197 -2.60 -4.63 0.76
N SER A 198 -2.20 -4.41 -0.49
CA SER A 198 -2.96 -4.88 -1.64
C SER A 198 -2.33 -6.15 -2.20
N MET A 199 -3.16 -7.02 -2.76
CA MET A 199 -2.71 -8.25 -3.39
C MET A 199 -3.55 -8.55 -4.63
N MET A 200 -2.87 -8.77 -5.75
CA MET A 200 -3.53 -9.27 -6.96
C MET A 200 -3.78 -10.78 -6.86
N SER A 201 -4.89 -11.23 -7.45
CA SER A 201 -5.29 -12.64 -7.57
C SER A 201 -4.21 -13.49 -8.25
N SER A 202 -3.58 -12.97 -9.29
CA SER A 202 -2.48 -13.59 -10.02
C SER A 202 -1.11 -12.99 -9.64
N PRO A 203 -0.04 -13.80 -9.55
CA PRO A 203 1.31 -13.27 -9.33
C PRO A 203 1.84 -12.48 -10.54
N HIS A 204 1.25 -12.67 -11.72
CA HIS A 204 1.64 -11.98 -12.96
C HIS A 204 0.87 -10.67 -13.19
N ALA A 205 -0.22 -10.46 -12.48
CA ALA A 205 -1.03 -9.26 -12.59
C ALA A 205 -0.33 -8.06 -11.94
N VAL A 206 -0.33 -6.92 -12.63
CA VAL A 206 0.21 -5.66 -12.13
C VAL A 206 -0.96 -4.76 -11.77
N LEU A 207 -1.01 -4.30 -10.51
CA LEU A 207 -2.10 -3.43 -10.04
C LEU A 207 -2.23 -2.14 -10.87
N ASN A 208 -1.10 -1.63 -11.38
CA ASN A 208 -1.09 -0.47 -12.29
C ASN A 208 -1.97 -0.71 -13.53
N ASP A 209 -1.86 -1.88 -14.14
CA ASP A 209 -2.51 -2.20 -15.41
C ASP A 209 -3.99 -2.48 -15.15
N TRP A 210 -4.28 -3.23 -14.07
CA TRP A 210 -5.66 -3.44 -13.61
C TRP A 210 -6.38 -2.11 -13.33
N LEU A 211 -5.72 -1.14 -12.68
CA LEU A 211 -6.31 0.17 -12.44
C LEU A 211 -6.55 0.96 -13.72
N ALA A 212 -5.69 0.81 -14.74
CA ALA A 212 -5.86 1.50 -16.02
C ALA A 212 -7.19 1.12 -16.71
N ASP A 213 -7.67 -0.11 -16.50
CA ASP A 213 -8.99 -0.58 -16.96
C ASP A 213 -10.15 -0.14 -16.04
N HIS A 214 -9.84 0.39 -14.86
CA HIS A 214 -10.79 0.78 -13.81
C HIS A 214 -10.57 2.23 -13.35
N THR A 215 -10.56 3.17 -14.29
CA THR A 215 -10.21 4.58 -14.06
C THR A 215 -11.09 5.29 -13.02
N ASN A 216 -12.32 4.81 -12.78
CA ASN A 216 -13.21 5.32 -11.75
C ASN A 216 -12.82 4.95 -10.30
N LEU A 217 -11.84 4.08 -10.10
CA LEU A 217 -11.40 3.58 -8.80
C LEU A 217 -10.25 4.36 -8.19
N TYR A 218 -9.52 5.15 -8.97
CA TYR A 218 -8.32 5.82 -8.49
C TYR A 218 -8.11 7.20 -9.08
N PHE A 219 -7.26 7.96 -8.42
CA PHE A 219 -6.59 9.12 -8.97
C PHE A 219 -5.16 9.17 -8.43
N ARG A 220 -4.29 9.97 -9.04
CA ARG A 220 -2.95 10.24 -8.54
C ARG A 220 -2.79 11.71 -8.25
N ILE A 221 -2.14 12.03 -7.15
CA ILE A 221 -1.71 13.39 -6.85
C ILE A 221 -0.26 13.50 -7.27
N ILE A 222 0.02 14.33 -8.28
CA ILE A 222 1.37 14.56 -8.77
C ILE A 222 1.95 15.76 -8.04
N ILE A 223 3.08 15.55 -7.35
CA ILE A 223 3.78 16.56 -6.58
C ILE A 223 5.02 16.98 -7.39
N PRO A 224 5.04 18.19 -7.97
CA PRO A 224 6.20 18.70 -8.67
C PRO A 224 7.47 18.66 -7.81
N ALA A 225 8.61 18.36 -8.44
CA ALA A 225 9.92 18.32 -7.77
C ALA A 225 10.17 19.56 -6.88
N ARG A 226 9.81 20.75 -7.37
CA ARG A 226 9.95 22.04 -6.66
C ARG A 226 9.21 22.14 -5.32
N LEU A 227 8.19 21.32 -5.06
CA LEU A 227 7.42 21.33 -3.81
C LEU A 227 7.97 20.36 -2.76
N LYS A 228 8.87 19.45 -3.12
CA LYS A 228 9.26 18.34 -2.23
C LYS A 228 9.94 18.78 -0.95
N TRP A 229 10.78 19.82 -1.00
CA TRP A 229 11.43 20.38 0.20
C TRP A 229 10.40 20.99 1.15
N GLU A 230 9.52 21.85 0.64
CA GLU A 230 8.44 22.44 1.46
C GLU A 230 7.56 21.37 2.10
N VAL A 231 7.16 20.35 1.34
CA VAL A 231 6.39 19.20 1.84
C VAL A 231 7.14 18.50 2.95
N ARG A 232 8.44 18.22 2.74
CA ARG A 232 9.27 17.47 3.68
C ARG A 232 9.42 18.20 5.01
N ASP A 233 9.68 19.50 4.97
CA ASP A 233 9.86 20.34 6.16
C ASP A 233 8.56 20.46 6.97
N LYS A 234 7.42 20.62 6.28
CA LYS A 234 6.11 20.69 6.94
C LYS A 234 5.70 19.37 7.58
N LEU A 235 6.03 18.24 6.95
CA LEU A 235 5.81 16.93 7.55
C LEU A 235 6.67 16.72 8.80
N ASP A 236 7.92 17.19 8.79
CA ASP A 236 8.80 17.14 9.97
C ASP A 236 8.24 18.00 11.11
N GLN A 237 7.74 19.20 10.80
CA GLN A 237 7.04 20.05 11.76
C GLN A 237 5.78 19.38 12.33
N ALA A 238 5.08 18.60 11.52
CA ALA A 238 3.91 17.79 11.92
C ALA A 238 4.29 16.45 12.59
N ASN A 239 5.58 16.21 12.88
CA ASN A 239 6.10 14.99 13.49
C ASN A 239 5.87 13.71 12.65
N ILE A 240 5.72 13.82 11.33
CA ILE A 240 5.61 12.70 10.39
C ILE A 240 7.02 12.34 9.87
N THR A 241 7.80 11.72 10.76
CA THR A 241 9.23 11.45 10.58
C THR A 241 9.55 9.95 10.58
N GLU A 242 10.74 9.57 10.10
CA GLU A 242 11.22 8.19 10.14
C GLU A 242 11.29 7.66 11.57
N ARG A 243 11.64 8.51 12.53
CA ARG A 243 11.68 8.16 13.95
C ARG A 243 10.31 7.70 14.47
N VAL A 244 9.23 8.29 13.95
CA VAL A 244 7.85 7.92 14.33
C VAL A 244 7.40 6.69 13.53
N LEU A 245 7.65 6.66 12.22
CA LEU A 245 7.14 5.61 11.33
C LEU A 245 7.94 4.30 11.36
N PHE A 246 9.19 4.33 11.81
CA PHE A 246 10.08 3.18 11.93
C PHE A 246 10.69 3.15 13.34
N PRO A 247 10.05 2.45 14.28
CA PRO A 247 10.56 2.34 15.65
C PRO A 247 12.00 1.82 15.72
N GLY A 248 12.73 2.27 16.73
CA GLY A 248 14.10 1.83 17.01
C GLY A 248 15.21 2.70 16.38
N LEU A 249 16.45 2.22 16.52
CA LEU A 249 17.64 2.99 16.14
C LEU A 249 17.77 3.21 14.63
N ALA A 250 17.20 2.33 13.81
CA ALA A 250 17.22 2.47 12.35
C ALA A 250 16.47 3.73 11.90
N GLY A 251 15.21 3.90 12.34
CA GLY A 251 14.42 5.09 12.02
C GLY A 251 15.00 6.37 12.61
N LEU A 252 15.54 6.31 13.84
CA LEU A 252 16.24 7.44 14.45
C LEU A 252 17.46 7.86 13.62
N SER A 253 18.28 6.90 13.20
CA SER A 253 19.49 7.17 12.41
C SER A 253 19.15 7.75 11.05
N GLN A 254 18.10 7.23 10.39
CA GLN A 254 17.61 7.74 9.12
C GLN A 254 17.08 9.18 9.25
N TRP A 255 16.28 9.46 10.29
CA TRP A 255 15.77 10.80 10.57
C TRP A 255 16.90 11.79 10.83
N LEU A 256 17.86 11.46 11.71
CA LEU A 256 19.00 12.33 12.02
C LEU A 256 19.83 12.63 10.76
N ARG A 257 20.18 11.60 9.99
CA ARG A 257 20.92 11.78 8.73
C ARG A 257 20.18 12.74 7.80
N ARG A 258 18.87 12.56 7.66
CA ARG A 258 18.03 13.38 6.77
C ARG A 258 17.90 14.82 7.26
N HIS A 259 17.52 15.00 8.52
CA HIS A 259 17.21 16.31 9.10
C HIS A 259 18.42 17.26 9.13
N TYR A 260 19.63 16.73 9.30
CA TYR A 260 20.86 17.52 9.32
C TYR A 260 21.59 17.58 7.96
N THR A 261 21.04 17.00 6.89
CA THR A 261 21.58 17.15 5.54
C THR A 261 21.20 18.52 4.99
N THR A 262 22.17 19.33 4.60
CA THR A 262 21.93 20.60 3.90
C THR A 262 21.89 20.38 2.39
N THR A 263 21.05 21.14 1.71
CA THR A 263 20.71 20.98 0.29
C THR A 263 21.12 22.20 -0.51
#